data_AF-A0A9C7QCS5-F1
#
_entry.id   AF-A0A9C7QCS5-F1
#
_cell.length_a   1.000
_cell.length_b   1.000
_cell.length_c   1.000
_cell.angle_alpha   90.00
_cell.angle_beta   90.00
_cell.angle_gamma   90.00
#
_symmetry.space_group_name_H-M   'P 1'
#
loop_
_entity.id
_entity.type
_entity.pdbx_description
1 polymer ?
#
loop_
_entity_poly.entity_id
_entity_poly.type
_entity_poly.pdbx_seq_one_letter_code
_entity_poly.pdbx_strand_id
1 'polypeptide(L)'
;MAGYGLFAQVYDSLTENVPYDEIAEYYHGKIQKFRDGEGGFLADAGCGTGNLTARMAAKGYDVIGADASPDMLSEAMNKPHDGVQYICQGMTGL
;
A
#
# COMPACT_ATOMS: atom_id res chain seq x y z
N MET A 1 -19.40 -1.61 -10.09
CA MET A 1 -19.02 -0.78 -8.92
C MET A 1 -18.24 0.38 -9.50
N ALA A 2 -18.64 1.63 -9.24
CA ALA A 2 -17.91 2.78 -9.77
C ALA A 2 -16.51 2.78 -9.13
N GLY A 3 -15.48 2.49 -9.94
CA GLY A 3 -14.09 2.63 -9.51
C GLY A 3 -13.76 4.08 -9.16
N TYR A 4 -12.60 4.31 -8.56
CA TYR A 4 -12.12 5.68 -8.29
C TYR A 4 -12.04 6.52 -9.59
N GLY A 5 -11.91 5.88 -10.76
CA GLY A 5 -11.98 6.51 -12.06
C GLY A 5 -10.93 7.61 -12.19
N LEU A 6 -11.34 8.76 -12.73
CA LEU A 6 -10.45 9.92 -12.90
C LEU A 6 -9.87 10.45 -11.57
N PHE A 7 -10.51 10.16 -10.43
CA PHE A 7 -10.02 10.64 -9.14
C PHE A 7 -8.71 9.96 -8.73
N ALA A 8 -8.45 8.73 -9.18
CA ALA A 8 -7.20 8.02 -8.88
C ALA A 8 -5.97 8.84 -9.32
N GLN A 9 -6.04 9.44 -10.51
CA GLN A 9 -4.95 10.21 -11.14
C GLN A 9 -4.57 11.48 -10.37
N VAL A 10 -5.51 12.04 -9.60
CA VAL A 10 -5.29 13.26 -8.80
C VAL A 10 -5.20 12.97 -7.31
N TYR A 11 -5.33 11.70 -6.90
CA TYR A 11 -5.42 11.30 -5.50
C TYR A 11 -4.20 11.78 -4.71
N ASP A 12 -3.00 11.46 -5.18
CA ASP A 12 -1.76 11.79 -4.48
C ASP A 12 -1.54 13.30 -4.36
N SER A 13 -1.93 14.08 -5.38
CA SER A 13 -1.87 15.55 -5.32
C SER A 13 -2.82 16.12 -4.28
N LEU A 14 -3.98 15.48 -4.09
CA LEU A 14 -4.95 15.90 -3.06
C LEU A 14 -4.54 15.44 -1.65
N THR A 15 -3.74 14.39 -1.54
CA THR A 15 -3.29 13.82 -0.25
C THR A 15 -1.80 14.02 0.00
N GLU A 16 -1.17 15.01 -0.63
CA GLU A 16 0.28 15.26 -0.53
C GLU A 16 0.75 15.53 0.90
N ASN A 17 -0.16 16.03 1.75
CA ASN A 17 0.08 16.37 3.14
C ASN A 17 -0.02 15.16 4.08
N VAL A 18 -0.37 13.97 3.59
CA VAL A 18 -0.43 12.75 4.41
C VAL A 18 1.00 12.27 4.68
N PRO A 19 1.43 12.13 5.95
CA PRO A 19 2.80 11.79 6.30
C PRO A 19 3.04 10.28 6.20
N TYR A 20 3.00 9.71 4.99
CA TYR A 20 3.14 8.26 4.77
C TYR A 20 4.45 7.68 5.28
N ASP A 21 5.54 8.45 5.29
CA ASP A 21 6.81 8.03 5.87
C ASP A 21 6.72 7.84 7.39
N GLU A 22 6.12 8.80 8.10
CA GLU A 22 5.91 8.69 9.55
C GLU A 22 4.96 7.55 9.90
N ILE A 23 3.91 7.35 9.09
CA ILE A 23 2.96 6.23 9.23
C ILE A 23 3.70 4.89 9.05
N ALA A 24 4.56 4.78 8.03
CA ALA A 24 5.34 3.57 7.78
C ALA A 24 6.31 3.28 8.93
N GLU A 25 7.00 4.29 9.46
CA GLU A 25 7.87 4.13 10.64
C GLU A 25 7.09 3.69 11.87
N TYR A 26 5.92 4.29 12.10
CA TYR A 26 5.06 3.95 13.21
C TYR A 26 4.67 2.46 13.17
N TYR A 27 4.17 1.97 12.04
CA TYR A 27 3.77 0.57 11.90
C TYR A 27 4.96 -0.38 11.94
N HIS A 28 6.08 -0.04 11.30
CA HIS A 28 7.29 -0.85 11.35
C HIS A 28 7.78 -1.04 12.80
N GLY A 29 7.84 0.03 13.59
CA GLY A 29 8.23 -0.05 15.00
C GLY A 29 7.25 -0.88 15.84
N LYS A 30 5.95 -0.85 15.53
CA LYS A 30 4.96 -1.73 16.19
C LYS A 30 5.18 -3.20 15.83
N ILE A 31 5.40 -3.50 14.55
CA ILE A 31 5.64 -4.88 14.11
C ILE A 31 6.90 -5.43 14.77
N GLN A 32 8.02 -4.71 14.74
CA GLN A 32 9.27 -5.12 15.41
C GLN A 32 9.12 -5.32 16.92
N LYS A 33 8.25 -4.55 17.56
CA LYS A 33 8.01 -4.67 19.01
C LYS A 33 7.23 -5.94 19.39
N PHE A 34 6.29 -6.38 18.54
CA PHE A 34 5.32 -7.41 18.90
C PHE A 34 5.52 -8.73 18.16
N ARG A 35 6.30 -8.75 17.09
CA ARG A 35 6.61 -9.93 16.31
C ARG A 35 8.11 -10.23 16.41
N ASP A 36 8.42 -11.50 16.63
CA ASP A 36 9.80 -11.98 16.59
C ASP A 36 10.29 -12.15 15.13
N GLY A 37 11.53 -11.74 14.87
CA GLY A 37 12.19 -11.85 13.57
C GLY A 37 12.10 -10.58 12.72
N GLU A 38 12.96 -10.51 11.69
CA GLU A 38 13.00 -9.40 10.72
C GLU A 38 12.19 -9.70 9.46
N GLY A 39 11.71 -8.65 8.80
CA GLY A 39 10.96 -8.76 7.54
C GLY A 39 9.65 -9.54 7.66
N GLY A 40 9.27 -10.27 6.61
CA GLY A 40 8.10 -11.15 6.56
C GLY A 40 6.94 -10.59 5.75
N PHE A 41 5.89 -11.42 5.63
CA PHE A 41 4.75 -11.13 4.77
C PHE A 41 3.83 -10.05 5.37
N LEU A 42 3.44 -9.07 4.56
CA LEU A 42 2.50 -8.00 4.90
C LEU A 42 1.42 -7.89 3.82
N ALA A 43 0.16 -7.94 4.25
CA ALA A 43 -0.98 -7.63 3.39
C ALA A 43 -1.48 -6.20 3.69
N ASP A 44 -1.46 -5.33 2.69
CA ASP A 44 -1.99 -3.98 2.74
C ASP A 44 -3.38 -3.96 2.09
N ALA A 45 -4.43 -4.03 2.92
CA ALA A 45 -5.81 -4.12 2.47
C ALA A 45 -6.43 -2.73 2.28
N GLY A 46 -6.91 -2.44 1.07
CA GLY A 46 -7.32 -1.09 0.67
C GLY A 46 -6.11 -0.20 0.36
N CYS A 47 -5.10 -0.76 -0.31
CA CYS A 47 -3.80 -0.12 -0.52
C CYS A 47 -3.86 1.15 -1.40
N GLY A 48 -4.95 1.37 -2.12
CA GLY A 48 -5.13 2.54 -2.97
C GLY A 48 -4.02 2.70 -4.00
N THR A 49 -3.42 3.89 -4.07
CA THR A 49 -2.31 4.21 -4.99
C THR A 49 -0.95 3.70 -4.49
N GLY A 50 -0.93 2.82 -3.47
CA GLY A 50 0.27 2.10 -3.03
C GLY A 50 1.27 2.92 -2.19
N ASN A 51 0.90 4.10 -1.69
CA ASN A 51 1.82 5.00 -0.98
C ASN A 51 2.42 4.38 0.29
N LEU A 52 1.62 3.67 1.09
CA LEU A 52 2.09 2.96 2.26
C LEU A 52 2.75 1.62 1.87
N THR A 53 2.15 0.91 0.93
CA THR A 53 2.63 -0.40 0.43
C THR A 53 4.10 -0.36 0.02
N ALA A 54 4.49 0.62 -0.82
CA ALA A 54 5.86 0.74 -1.31
C ALA A 54 6.85 1.05 -0.17
N ARG A 55 6.46 1.85 0.82
CA ARG A 55 7.28 2.17 1.99
C ARG A 55 7.49 0.97 2.89
N MET A 56 6.46 0.14 3.06
CA MET A 56 6.59 -1.11 3.80
C MET A 56 7.51 -2.08 3.05
N ALA A 57 7.40 -2.19 1.73
CA ALA A 57 8.31 -3.02 0.93
C ALA A 57 9.77 -2.57 1.06
N ALA A 58 10.03 -1.26 1.00
CA ALA A 58 11.36 -0.67 1.20
C ALA A 58 11.95 -0.96 2.59
N LYS A 59 11.13 -1.32 3.58
CA LYS A 59 11.56 -1.73 4.93
C LYS A 59 11.89 -3.23 5.03
N GLY A 60 11.88 -3.96 3.92
CA GLY A 60 12.22 -5.38 3.86
C GLY A 60 11.05 -6.34 4.12
N TYR A 61 9.81 -5.84 4.07
CA TYR A 61 8.63 -6.71 4.09
C TYR A 61 8.37 -7.26 2.68
N ASP A 62 7.86 -8.49 2.61
CA ASP A 62 7.29 -9.08 1.41
C ASP A 62 5.81 -8.66 1.35
N VAL A 63 5.45 -7.77 0.43
CA VAL A 63 4.18 -7.03 0.50
C VAL A 63 3.23 -7.41 -0.64
N ILE A 64 2.00 -7.73 -0.27
CA ILE A 64 0.85 -7.76 -1.20
C ILE A 64 -0.05 -6.55 -0.90
N GLY A 65 -0.27 -5.70 -1.91
CA GLY A 65 -1.26 -4.63 -1.88
C GLY A 65 -2.57 -5.09 -2.52
N ALA A 66 -3.69 -5.00 -1.80
CA ALA A 66 -5.01 -5.33 -2.32
C ALA A 66 -5.89 -4.08 -2.37
N ASP A 67 -6.54 -3.82 -3.50
CA ASP A 67 -7.58 -2.80 -3.60
C ASP A 67 -8.69 -3.25 -4.55
N ALA A 68 -9.92 -2.81 -4.31
CA ALA A 68 -11.05 -3.11 -5.18
C ALA A 68 -11.06 -2.26 -6.46
N SER A 69 -10.29 -1.18 -6.48
CA SER A 69 -10.24 -0.21 -7.58
C SER A 69 -9.07 -0.49 -8.53
N PRO A 70 -9.31 -0.98 -9.76
CA PRO A 70 -8.26 -1.18 -10.74
C PRO A 70 -7.56 0.14 -11.14
N ASP A 71 -8.26 1.27 -11.08
CA ASP A 71 -7.67 2.59 -11.35
C ASP A 71 -6.63 2.97 -10.30
N MET A 72 -6.89 2.67 -9.02
CA MET A 72 -5.96 2.95 -7.93
C MET A 72 -4.72 2.07 -8.04
N LEU A 73 -4.91 0.79 -8.36
CA LEU A 73 -3.81 -0.16 -8.57
C LEU A 73 -2.98 0.19 -9.81
N SER A 74 -3.60 0.77 -10.84
CA SER A 74 -2.86 1.27 -12.01
C SER A 74 -1.90 2.39 -11.61
N GLU A 75 -2.35 3.34 -10.78
CA GLU A 75 -1.46 4.37 -10.22
C GLU A 75 -0.40 3.79 -9.29
N ALA A 76 -0.75 2.78 -8.48
CA ALA A 76 0.22 2.09 -7.62
C ALA A 76 1.33 1.42 -8.43
N MET A 77 0.98 0.74 -9.54
CA MET A 77 1.93 0.08 -10.44
C MET A 77 2.79 1.04 -11.27
N ASN A 78 2.32 2.28 -11.48
CA ASN A 78 3.10 3.30 -12.19
C ASN A 78 4.20 3.94 -11.32
N LYS A 79 4.16 3.73 -9.99
CA LYS A 79 5.19 4.21 -9.06
C LYS A 79 6.34 3.20 -8.96
N PRO A 80 7.54 3.65 -8.56
CA PRO A 80 8.60 2.71 -8.20
C PRO A 80 8.15 1.78 -7.07
N HIS A 81 8.03 0.49 -7.38
CA HIS A 81 7.70 -0.56 -6.43
C HIS A 81 8.63 -1.75 -6.65
N ASP A 82 9.53 -2.03 -5.72
CA ASP A 82 10.38 -3.22 -5.80
C ASP A 82 9.74 -4.37 -5.03
N GLY A 83 9.47 -5.47 -5.74
CA GLY A 83 9.01 -6.72 -5.12
C GLY A 83 7.56 -6.71 -4.59
N VAL A 84 6.76 -5.68 -4.89
CA VAL A 84 5.35 -5.64 -4.46
C VAL A 84 4.45 -6.33 -5.48
N GLN A 85 3.56 -7.20 -5.00
CA GLN A 85 2.47 -7.75 -5.80
C GLN A 85 1.17 -7.00 -5.49
N TYR A 86 0.50 -6.50 -6.54
CA TYR A 86 -0.80 -5.86 -6.42
C TYR A 86 -1.92 -6.79 -6.90
N ILE A 87 -3.00 -6.89 -6.15
CA ILE A 87 -4.18 -7.71 -6.48
C ILE A 87 -5.46 -6.86 -6.50
N CYS A 88 -6.23 -6.99 -7.57
CA CYS A 88 -7.53 -6.32 -7.70
C CYS A 88 -8.61 -7.12 -6.98
N GLN A 89 -8.77 -6.90 -5.68
CA GLN A 89 -9.66 -7.65 -4.82
C GLN A 89 -10.21 -6.77 -3.69
N GLY A 90 -11.50 -6.92 -3.40
CA GLY A 90 -12.12 -6.26 -2.25
C GLY A 90 -11.72 -6.92 -0.93
N MET A 91 -11.58 -6.12 0.13
CA MET A 91 -11.17 -6.60 1.46
C MET A 91 -12.13 -7.62 2.09
N THR A 92 -13.40 -7.66 1.67
CA THR A 92 -14.37 -8.65 2.15
C THR A 92 -14.19 -10.04 1.53
N GLY A 93 -13.31 -10.17 0.55
CA GLY A 93 -12.95 -11.45 -0.05
C GLY A 93 -11.56 -11.96 0.38
N LEU A 94 -10.82 -11.21 1.21
CA LEU A 94 -9.53 -11.61 1.77
C LEU A 94 -9.68 -12.62 2.90
#